data_AF-C5LK46-F1
#
_entry.id   AF-C5LK46-F1
#
_cell.length_a   1.000
_cell.length_b   1.000
_cell.length_c   1.000
_cell.angle_alpha   90.00
_cell.angle_beta   90.00
_cell.angle_gamma   90.00
#
_symmetry.space_group_name_H-M   'P 1'
#
loop_
_entity.id
_entity.type
_entity.pdbx_description
1 polymer ?
#
loop_
_entity_poly.entity_id
_entity_poly.type
_entity_poly.pdbx_seq_one_letter_code
_entity_poly.pdbx_strand_id
1 'polypeptide(L)'
;VAERGGLTKAYDIPGCFIMCPPSMFIWDKIKGRVMADMRGVGVRSCYFPLFVLKQLRPEVVSSEECLPGVVTKAGESKLNEFM
;
A
#
# COMPACT_ATOMS: atom_id res chain seq x y z
N VAL A 1 -16.80 2.44 16.61
CA VAL A 1 -17.86 2.61 15.58
C VAL A 1 -17.57 1.78 14.35
N ALA A 2 -16.38 1.89 13.73
CA ALA A 2 -16.04 1.12 12.52
C ALA A 2 -16.12 -0.41 12.71
N GLU A 3 -15.57 -0.93 13.81
CA GLU A 3 -15.64 -2.36 14.11
C GLU A 3 -17.06 -2.83 14.45
N ARG A 4 -17.74 -2.12 15.37
CA ARG A 4 -19.15 -2.40 15.71
C ARG A 4 -20.10 -2.29 14.51
N GLY A 5 -19.76 -1.45 13.54
CA GLY A 5 -20.49 -1.28 12.29
C GLY A 5 -20.11 -2.28 11.19
N GLY A 6 -19.24 -3.26 11.49
CA GLY A 6 -18.85 -4.30 10.52
C GLY A 6 -17.99 -3.80 9.35
N LEU A 7 -17.35 -2.64 9.49
CA LEU A 7 -16.49 -2.06 8.44
C LEU A 7 -15.05 -2.58 8.51
N THR A 8 -14.55 -2.82 9.72
CA THR A 8 -13.16 -3.21 9.95
C THR A 8 -13.07 -4.26 11.03
N LYS A 9 -12.08 -5.15 10.95
CA LYS A 9 -11.68 -6.04 12.06
C LYS A 9 -10.22 -5.80 12.39
N ALA A 10 -9.87 -5.83 13.67
CA ALA A 10 -8.47 -5.81 14.07
C ALA A 10 -7.75 -7.06 13.53
N TYR A 11 -6.52 -6.88 13.07
CA TYR A 11 -5.61 -7.97 12.76
C TYR A 11 -4.53 -8.05 13.84
N ASP A 12 -3.85 -9.19 13.95
CA ASP A 12 -2.86 -9.42 15.02
C ASP A 12 -1.61 -8.54 14.89
N ILE A 13 -1.47 -7.82 13.76
CA ILE A 13 -0.42 -6.84 13.54
C ILE A 13 -0.94 -5.45 13.98
N PRO A 14 -0.28 -4.77 14.94
CA PRO A 14 -0.66 -3.44 15.38
C PRO A 14 -0.74 -2.45 14.22
N GLY A 15 -1.84 -1.71 14.15
CA GLY A 15 -2.09 -0.74 13.07
C GLY A 15 -2.61 -1.34 11.76
N CYS A 16 -2.73 -2.67 11.66
CA CYS A 16 -3.35 -3.33 10.52
C CYS A 16 -4.80 -3.72 10.82
N PHE A 17 -5.69 -3.44 9.86
CA PHE A 17 -7.11 -3.76 9.97
C PHE A 17 -7.58 -4.48 8.71
N ILE A 18 -8.41 -5.52 8.87
CA ILE A 18 -9.07 -6.19 7.76
C ILE A 18 -10.27 -5.33 7.34
N MET A 19 -10.27 -4.86 6.09
CA MET A 19 -11.43 -4.20 5.50
C MET A 19 -12.52 -5.23 5.19
N CYS A 20 -13.67 -5.09 5.84
CA CYS A 20 -14.81 -5.97 5.65
C CYS A 20 -15.64 -5.56 4.40
N PRO A 21 -16.55 -6.41 3.90
CA PRO A 21 -17.26 -6.16 2.64
C PRO A 21 -17.94 -4.79 2.51
N PRO A 22 -18.61 -4.24 3.55
CA PRO A 22 -19.20 -2.91 3.45
C PRO A 22 -18.15 -1.79 3.29
N SER A 23 -16.97 -1.94 3.91
CA SER A 23 -15.86 -1.00 3.74
C SER A 23 -15.24 -1.10 2.34
N MET A 24 -15.07 -2.33 1.83
CA MET A 24 -14.60 -2.57 0.46
C MET A 24 -15.57 -2.00 -0.58
N PHE A 25 -16.88 -2.11 -0.36
CA PHE A 25 -17.90 -1.52 -1.23
C PHE A 25 -17.75 0.00 -1.33
N ILE A 26 -17.59 0.68 -0.19
CA ILE A 26 -17.36 2.14 -0.16
C ILE A 26 -16.08 2.50 -0.93
N TRP A 27 -14.99 1.76 -0.67
CA TRP A 27 -13.72 1.96 -1.35
C TRP A 27 -13.84 1.82 -2.88
N ASP A 28 -14.53 0.80 -3.37
CA ASP A 28 -14.71 0.59 -4.81
C ASP A 28 -15.53 1.70 -5.47
N LYS A 29 -16.52 2.27 -4.78
CA LYS A 29 -17.28 3.43 -5.28
C LYS A 29 -16.39 4.66 -5.42
N ILE A 30 -15.57 4.96 -4.40
CA ILE A 30 -14.64 6.09 -4.42
C ILE A 30 -13.59 5.89 -5.53
N LYS A 31 -12.94 4.74 -5.56
CA LYS A 31 -11.94 4.40 -6.57
C LYS A 31 -12.53 4.48 -7.97
N GLY A 32 -13.73 3.96 -8.18
CA GLY A 32 -14.43 4.00 -9.46
C GLY A 32 -14.66 5.42 -9.96
N ARG A 33 -15.11 6.33 -9.08
CA ARG A 33 -15.33 7.74 -9.43
C ARG A 33 -14.03 8.44 -9.82
N VAL A 34 -13.02 8.36 -8.96
CA VAL A 34 -11.72 9.02 -9.19
C VAL A 34 -11.05 8.50 -10.46
N MET A 35 -11.08 7.18 -10.68
CA MET A 35 -10.49 6.58 -11.88
C MET A 35 -11.22 6.99 -13.16
N ALA A 36 -12.54 7.23 -13.12
CA ALA A 36 -13.27 7.75 -14.26
C ALA A 36 -12.83 9.18 -14.61
N ASP A 37 -12.71 10.04 -13.60
CA ASP A 37 -12.28 11.43 -13.78
C ASP A 37 -10.82 11.50 -14.30
N MET A 38 -9.92 10.69 -13.75
CA MET A 38 -8.52 10.60 -14.19
C MET A 38 -8.39 10.11 -15.64
N ARG A 39 -9.19 9.11 -16.05
CA ARG A 39 -9.22 8.67 -17.44
C ARG A 39 -9.78 9.74 -18.39
N GLY A 40 -10.72 10.56 -17.92
CA GLY A 40 -11.27 11.68 -18.69
C GLY A 40 -10.22 12.72 -19.09
N VAL A 41 -9.17 12.89 -18.28
CA VAL A 41 -8.04 13.80 -18.57
C VAL A 41 -6.85 13.10 -19.26
N GLY A 42 -7.02 11.84 -19.69
CA GLY A 42 -6.00 11.09 -20.45
C GLY A 42 -4.97 10.34 -19.59
N VAL A 43 -5.14 10.28 -18.27
CA VAL A 43 -4.24 9.50 -17.39
C VAL A 43 -4.47 8.01 -17.61
N ARG A 44 -3.37 7.27 -17.80
CA ARG A 44 -3.38 5.81 -17.97
C ARG A 44 -2.96 5.13 -16.66
N SER A 45 -3.72 4.11 -16.28
CA SER A 45 -3.37 3.25 -15.15
C SER A 45 -2.09 2.49 -15.46
N CYS A 46 -1.16 2.48 -14.51
CA CYS A 46 0.07 1.70 -14.54
C CYS A 46 0.33 1.15 -13.14
N TYR A 47 1.10 0.06 -13.06
CA TYR A 47 1.46 -0.56 -11.79
C TYR A 47 2.98 -0.68 -11.73
N PHE A 48 3.58 0.05 -10.80
CA PHE A 48 5.00 -0.05 -10.51
C PHE A 48 5.23 -1.12 -9.44
N PRO A 49 6.42 -1.72 -9.41
CA PRO A 49 6.81 -2.59 -8.31
C PRO A 49 6.67 -1.87 -6.95
N LEU A 50 6.12 -2.58 -5.96
CA LEU A 50 6.05 -2.09 -4.58
C LEU A 50 7.45 -1.94 -3.96
N PHE A 51 8.36 -2.82 -4.35
CA PHE A 51 9.74 -2.80 -3.88
C PHE A 51 10.58 -1.89 -4.76
N VAL A 52 11.32 -1.00 -4.11
CA VAL A 52 12.33 -0.15 -4.73
C VAL A 52 13.65 -0.39 -4.02
N LEU A 53 14.74 -0.42 -4.78
CA LEU A 53 16.07 -0.55 -4.18
C LEU A 53 16.45 0.75 -3.50
N LYS A 54 17.05 0.64 -2.31
CA LYS A 54 17.53 1.80 -1.54
C LYS A 54 18.48 2.69 -2.36
N GLN A 55 19.26 2.08 -3.25
CA GLN A 55 20.22 2.76 -4.12
C GLN A 55 19.58 3.63 -5.21
N LEU A 56 18.32 3.38 -5.60
CA LEU A 56 17.64 4.09 -6.70
C LEU A 56 16.98 5.41 -6.27
N ARG A 57 16.86 5.68 -4.96
CA ARG A 57 16.18 6.89 -4.43
C ARG A 57 16.85 7.49 -3.17
N PRO A 58 18.17 7.76 -3.18
CA PRO A 58 18.86 8.26 -1.99
C PRO A 58 18.33 9.61 -1.49
N GLU A 59 17.78 10.45 -2.38
CA GLU A 59 17.28 11.79 -2.05
C GLU A 59 15.87 11.80 -1.43
N VAL A 60 15.05 10.78 -1.72
CA VAL A 60 13.65 10.69 -1.25
C VAL A 60 13.56 9.93 0.07
N VAL A 61 14.52 9.03 0.33
CA VAL A 61 14.63 8.28 1.59
C VAL A 61 15.47 9.11 2.58
N SER A 62 15.03 10.33 2.87
CA SER A 62 15.70 11.23 3.82
C SER A 62 15.61 10.73 5.28
N SER A 63 14.66 9.84 5.58
CA SER A 63 14.48 9.22 6.89
C SER A 63 13.96 7.79 6.75
N GLU A 64 14.40 6.89 7.63
CA GLU A 64 13.88 5.50 7.68
C GLU A 64 12.39 5.44 8.03
N GLU A 65 11.84 6.52 8.59
CA GLU A 65 10.42 6.71 8.87
C GLU A 65 9.57 6.94 7.61
N CYS A 66 10.18 7.23 6.47
CA CYS A 66 9.48 7.57 5.22
C CYS A 66 9.08 6.32 4.39
N LEU A 67 9.63 5.14 4.71
CA LEU A 67 9.32 3.91 3.99
C LEU A 67 8.42 2.99 4.83
N PRO A 68 7.26 2.55 4.30
CA PRO A 68 6.44 1.55 4.96
C PRO A 68 7.14 0.19 4.87
N GLY A 69 7.99 -0.11 5.85
CA GLY A 69 8.65 -1.41 6.04
C GLY A 69 9.85 -1.65 5.13
N VAL A 70 11.05 -1.72 5.72
CA VAL A 70 12.27 -2.13 5.03
C VAL A 70 12.36 -3.66 5.02
N VAL A 71 12.39 -4.27 3.85
CA VAL A 71 12.55 -5.72 3.69
C VAL A 71 14.03 -6.07 3.53
N THR A 72 14.57 -6.85 4.48
CA THR A 72 16.01 -7.21 4.53
C THR A 72 16.28 -8.71 4.38
N LYS A 73 15.25 -9.55 4.50
CA LYS A 73 15.36 -11.01 4.47
C LYS A 73 14.21 -11.63 3.68
N ALA A 74 14.51 -12.75 3.05
CA ALA A 74 13.53 -13.64 2.43
C ALA A 74 13.65 -15.02 3.11
N GLY A 75 12.74 -15.31 4.06
CA GLY A 75 12.85 -16.48 4.93
C GLY A 75 14.12 -16.42 5.80
N GLU A 76 14.94 -17.46 5.74
CA GLU A 76 16.22 -17.53 6.47
C GLU A 76 17.39 -16.86 5.74
N SER A 77 17.25 -16.60 4.44
CA SER A 77 18.30 -16.00 3.63
C SER A 77 18.28 -14.47 3.72
N LYS A 78 19.45 -13.86 3.90
CA LYS A 78 19.60 -12.41 3.74
C LYS A 78 19.41 -12.05 2.27
N LEU A 79 18.64 -11.00 2.00
CA LEU A 79 18.43 -10.54 0.64
C LEU A 79 19.72 -9.83 0.18
N ASN A 80 20.30 -10.28 -0.94
CA ASN A 80 21.46 -9.60 -1.51
C ASN A 80 20.99 -8.28 -2.14
N GLU A 81 21.58 -7.17 -1.70
CA GLU A 81 21.20 -5.80 -2.09
C GLU A 81 21.55 -5.45 -3.57
N PHE A 82 21.90 -6.45 -4.40
CA PHE A 82 22.42 -6.30 -5.77
C PHE A 82 21.47 -6.80 -6.87
N MET A 83 20.17 -6.87 -6.61
CA MET A 83 19.18 -7.11 -7.68
C MET A 83 18.32 -5.88 -7.88
#